data_AF-A0A383B6W0-F1
#
_entry.id   AF-A0A383B6W0-F1
#
_cell.length_a   1.000
_cell.length_b   1.000
_cell.length_c   1.000
_cell.angle_alpha   90.00
_cell.angle_beta   90.00
_cell.angle_gamma   90.00
#
_symmetry.space_group_name_H-M   'P 1'
#
loop_
_entity.id
_entity.type
_entity.pdbx_description
1 polymer ?
#
loop_
_entity_poly.entity_id
_entity_poly.type
_entity_poly.pdbx_seq_one_letter_code
_entity_poly.pdbx_strand_id
1 'polypeptide(L)'
;FREMKDADKATAEVRGWDAARLDAGRAHLHARFQSFDSKSVSYYGDHGFLQGINLFDLNEDALYWLRWRRDDGLATARTFRDELDKLPRRLLLGNGLRSAVFSGMTAIDYLAWDEILDIFQVKHYYWHRGFDGLYGTVARWVQQIQAWNPGLSETECFTVARAWLGVHLPEVESLADMELGFPQAFFDEVVKEETARALAAVSDPHKILPWVDTGRMPHAGDPMTSGDLYRILTASAEAGLQRFLFH
;
A
#
# COMPACT_ATOMS: atom_id res chain seq x y z
N PHE A 1 -4.20 -1.94 -12.99
CA PHE A 1 -2.95 -2.11 -13.75
C PHE A 1 -2.88 -1.13 -14.91
N ARG A 2 -2.63 0.16 -14.63
CA ARG A 2 -2.59 1.20 -15.68
C ARG A 2 -1.47 0.90 -16.67
N GLU A 3 -1.77 0.99 -17.95
CA GLU A 3 -0.76 0.86 -19.01
C GLU A 3 0.32 1.93 -18.85
N MET A 4 1.56 1.55 -19.16
CA MET A 4 2.68 2.48 -19.16
C MET A 4 2.50 3.48 -20.30
N LYS A 5 2.63 4.78 -20.00
CA LYS A 5 2.62 5.80 -21.05
C LYS A 5 3.91 5.74 -21.84
N ASP A 6 3.89 6.21 -23.09
CA ASP A 6 5.09 6.27 -23.93
C ASP A 6 6.23 7.07 -23.27
N ALA A 7 5.90 8.14 -22.55
CA ALA A 7 6.88 8.91 -21.78
C ALA A 7 7.53 8.10 -20.64
N ASP A 8 6.76 7.23 -19.98
CA ASP A 8 7.27 6.37 -18.90
C ASP A 8 8.19 5.28 -19.49
N LYS A 9 7.81 4.72 -20.64
CA LYS A 9 8.61 3.74 -21.41
C LYS A 9 9.94 4.35 -21.85
N ALA A 10 9.91 5.52 -22.48
CA ALA A 10 11.12 6.23 -22.91
C ALA A 10 12.04 6.59 -21.73
N THR A 11 11.47 7.02 -20.60
CA THR A 11 12.25 7.30 -19.38
C THR A 11 12.91 6.03 -18.83
N ALA A 12 12.20 4.92 -18.83
CA ALA A 12 12.72 3.63 -18.38
C ALA A 12 13.90 3.17 -19.26
N GLU A 13 13.78 3.28 -20.59
CA GLU A 13 14.86 2.92 -21.54
C GLU A 13 16.12 3.76 -21.34
N VAL A 14 15.97 5.08 -21.18
CA VAL A 14 17.11 5.99 -20.87
C VAL A 14 17.80 5.58 -19.57
N ARG A 15 17.04 5.04 -18.60
CA ARG A 15 17.55 4.54 -17.31
C ARG A 15 18.03 3.08 -17.38
N GLY A 16 18.09 2.48 -18.55
CA GLY A 16 18.62 1.12 -18.77
C GLY A 16 17.63 -0.01 -18.52
N TRP A 17 16.34 0.28 -18.45
CA TRP A 17 15.28 -0.73 -18.33
C TRP A 17 14.69 -1.10 -19.68
N ASP A 18 14.37 -2.38 -19.86
CA ASP A 18 13.68 -2.86 -21.06
C ASP A 18 12.18 -2.58 -20.96
N ALA A 19 11.72 -1.53 -21.65
CA ALA A 19 10.32 -1.12 -21.61
C ALA A 19 9.34 -2.18 -22.14
N ALA A 20 9.77 -3.03 -23.09
CA ALA A 20 8.93 -4.10 -23.59
C ALA A 20 8.70 -5.16 -22.52
N ARG A 21 9.74 -5.54 -21.77
CA ARG A 21 9.63 -6.45 -20.63
C ARG A 21 8.81 -5.87 -19.49
N LEU A 22 8.94 -4.58 -19.20
CA LEU A 22 8.12 -3.92 -18.19
C LEU A 22 6.63 -3.99 -18.53
N ASP A 23 6.27 -3.71 -19.78
CA ASP A 23 4.88 -3.76 -20.22
C ASP A 23 4.36 -5.20 -20.26
N ALA A 24 5.18 -6.16 -20.70
CA ALA A 24 4.87 -7.58 -20.69
C ALA A 24 4.60 -8.08 -19.26
N GLY A 25 5.46 -7.74 -18.30
CA GLY A 25 5.31 -8.13 -16.89
C GLY A 25 4.06 -7.56 -16.24
N ARG A 26 3.76 -6.27 -16.50
CA ARG A 26 2.53 -5.62 -16.05
C ARG A 26 1.30 -6.31 -16.66
N ALA A 27 1.31 -6.55 -17.97
CA ALA A 27 0.20 -7.16 -18.69
C ALA A 27 -0.04 -8.60 -18.22
N HIS A 28 1.03 -9.36 -18.01
CA HIS A 28 0.99 -10.71 -17.44
C HIS A 28 0.30 -10.73 -16.08
N LEU A 29 0.74 -9.89 -15.15
CA LEU A 29 0.13 -9.85 -13.82
C LEU A 29 -1.33 -9.39 -13.89
N HIS A 30 -1.66 -8.42 -14.74
CA HIS A 30 -3.05 -8.00 -14.95
C HIS A 30 -3.94 -9.14 -15.47
N ALA A 31 -3.47 -9.88 -16.48
CA ALA A 31 -4.18 -11.03 -17.03
C ALA A 31 -4.33 -12.13 -15.97
N ARG A 32 -3.33 -12.32 -15.11
CA ARG A 32 -3.43 -13.27 -14.00
C ARG A 32 -4.53 -12.88 -13.01
N PHE A 33 -4.65 -11.60 -12.69
CA PHE A 33 -5.74 -11.08 -11.86
C PHE A 33 -7.15 -11.26 -12.46
N GLN A 34 -7.24 -11.58 -13.76
CA GLN A 34 -8.48 -11.80 -14.50
C GLN A 34 -8.75 -13.28 -14.82
N SER A 35 -7.97 -14.19 -14.23
CA SER A 35 -8.03 -15.63 -14.54
C SER A 35 -7.91 -16.52 -13.29
N PHE A 36 -8.33 -16.02 -12.14
CA PHE A 36 -8.44 -16.84 -10.94
C PHE A 36 -9.65 -17.77 -11.00
N ASP A 37 -9.50 -18.97 -10.45
CA ASP A 37 -10.56 -19.93 -10.27
C ASP A 37 -10.58 -20.45 -8.82
N SER A 38 -11.71 -21.01 -8.39
CA SER A 38 -11.87 -21.48 -7.02
C SER A 38 -10.83 -22.52 -6.61
N LYS A 39 -10.40 -23.37 -7.54
CA LYS A 39 -9.41 -24.43 -7.27
C LYS A 39 -8.05 -23.84 -6.93
N SER A 40 -7.57 -22.89 -7.75
CA SER A 40 -6.28 -22.23 -7.55
C SER A 40 -6.28 -21.33 -6.32
N VAL A 41 -7.37 -20.60 -6.07
CA VAL A 41 -7.50 -19.79 -4.85
C VAL A 41 -7.53 -20.68 -3.61
N SER A 42 -8.28 -21.78 -3.62
CA SER A 42 -8.36 -22.70 -2.47
C SER A 42 -7.04 -23.42 -2.18
N TYR A 43 -6.20 -23.68 -3.20
CA TYR A 43 -4.95 -24.40 -3.04
C TYR A 43 -3.75 -23.50 -2.73
N TYR A 44 -3.68 -22.33 -3.36
CA TYR A 44 -2.54 -21.41 -3.23
C TYR A 44 -2.82 -20.21 -2.31
N GLY A 45 -4.09 -19.82 -2.13
CA GLY A 45 -4.49 -18.62 -1.41
C GLY A 45 -4.09 -18.66 0.06
N ASP A 46 -3.48 -17.57 0.54
CA ASP A 46 -3.21 -17.33 1.96
C ASP A 46 -2.40 -18.43 2.68
N HIS A 47 -1.55 -19.15 1.95
CA HIS A 47 -0.70 -20.22 2.45
C HIS A 47 0.80 -19.88 2.38
N GLY A 48 1.13 -18.60 2.56
CA GLY A 48 2.50 -18.09 2.61
C GLY A 48 3.09 -17.69 1.25
N PHE A 49 4.32 -17.16 1.30
CA PHE A 49 4.94 -16.48 0.16
C PHE A 49 5.10 -17.35 -1.10
N LEU A 50 5.60 -18.58 -0.95
CA LEU A 50 5.84 -19.46 -2.11
C LEU A 50 4.54 -19.88 -2.79
N GLN A 51 3.46 -20.02 -2.03
CA GLN A 51 2.13 -20.26 -2.59
C GLN A 51 1.59 -19.00 -3.26
N GLY A 52 1.85 -17.82 -2.69
CA GLY A 52 1.56 -16.53 -3.33
C GLY A 52 2.23 -16.36 -4.70
N ILE A 53 3.50 -16.77 -4.85
CA ILE A 53 4.19 -16.76 -6.16
C ILE A 53 3.40 -17.58 -7.19
N ASN A 54 2.94 -18.77 -6.80
CA ASN A 54 2.15 -19.64 -7.67
C ASN A 54 0.75 -19.07 -7.95
N LEU A 55 0.09 -18.49 -6.93
CA LEU A 55 -1.21 -17.86 -7.08
C LEU A 55 -1.16 -16.74 -8.11
N PHE A 56 -0.17 -15.84 -7.99
CA PHE A 56 -0.02 -14.66 -8.84
C PHE A 56 0.80 -14.92 -10.11
N ASP A 57 1.22 -16.17 -10.34
CA ASP A 57 2.04 -16.57 -11.50
C ASP A 57 3.19 -15.59 -11.75
N LEU A 58 3.97 -15.27 -10.70
CA LEU A 58 5.02 -14.26 -10.77
C LEU A 58 6.21 -14.76 -11.59
N ASN A 59 6.15 -14.51 -12.89
CA ASN A 59 7.24 -14.78 -13.83
C ASN A 59 8.35 -13.70 -13.75
N GLU A 60 9.43 -13.92 -14.50
CA GLU A 60 10.58 -13.01 -14.51
C GLU A 60 10.21 -11.58 -14.92
N ASP A 61 9.34 -11.41 -15.90
CA ASP A 61 8.94 -10.08 -16.39
C ASP A 61 8.03 -9.35 -15.39
N ALA A 62 7.14 -10.07 -14.70
CA ALA A 62 6.32 -9.53 -13.62
C ALA A 62 7.21 -9.05 -12.46
N LEU A 63 8.21 -9.86 -12.06
CA LEU A 63 9.20 -9.47 -11.06
C LEU A 63 10.06 -8.29 -11.53
N TYR A 64 10.46 -8.28 -12.81
CA TYR A 64 11.21 -7.19 -13.43
C TYR A 64 10.42 -5.87 -13.36
N TRP A 65 9.14 -5.91 -13.70
CA TRP A 65 8.24 -4.75 -13.59
C TRP A 65 8.03 -4.29 -12.15
N LEU A 66 7.78 -5.21 -11.20
CA LEU A 66 7.62 -4.87 -9.79
C LEU A 66 8.89 -4.20 -9.22
N ARG A 67 10.06 -4.72 -9.59
CA ARG A 67 11.35 -4.15 -9.19
C ARG A 67 11.58 -2.77 -9.78
N TRP A 68 11.30 -2.58 -11.07
CA TRP A 68 11.43 -1.27 -11.71
C TRP A 68 10.63 -0.19 -10.99
N ARG A 69 9.37 -0.47 -10.60
CA ARG A 69 8.54 0.52 -9.87
C ARG A 69 9.21 1.00 -8.58
N ARG A 70 9.93 0.12 -7.88
CA ARG A 70 10.69 0.46 -6.66
C ARG A 70 11.94 1.25 -7.01
N ASP A 71 12.76 0.71 -7.91
CA ASP A 71 14.09 1.23 -8.20
C ASP A 71 14.02 2.60 -8.92
N ASP A 72 13.04 2.79 -9.80
CA ASP A 72 12.80 4.05 -10.51
C ASP A 72 12.35 5.19 -9.57
N GLY A 73 11.46 4.87 -8.61
CA GLY A 73 11.04 5.79 -7.56
C GLY A 73 12.20 6.21 -6.66
N LEU A 74 13.04 5.25 -6.26
CA LEU A 74 14.24 5.53 -5.47
C LEU A 74 15.26 6.37 -6.24
N ALA A 75 15.54 6.07 -7.50
CA ALA A 75 16.46 6.84 -8.33
C ALA A 75 15.99 8.29 -8.49
N THR A 76 14.69 8.48 -8.70
CA THR A 76 14.07 9.81 -8.79
C THR A 76 14.20 10.58 -7.47
N ALA A 77 13.93 9.92 -6.34
CA ALA A 77 14.05 10.52 -5.01
C ALA A 77 15.49 10.92 -4.67
N ARG A 78 16.48 10.08 -4.99
CA ARG A 78 17.91 10.39 -4.80
C ARG A 78 18.34 11.59 -5.62
N THR A 79 17.97 11.63 -6.90
CA THR A 79 18.23 12.79 -7.77
C THR A 79 17.64 14.07 -7.17
N PHE A 80 16.41 14.01 -6.66
CA PHE A 80 15.78 15.17 -6.04
C PHE A 80 16.51 15.63 -4.76
N ARG A 81 16.91 14.69 -3.90
CA ARG A 81 17.72 14.97 -2.71
C ARG A 81 19.06 15.63 -3.08
N ASP A 82 19.75 15.10 -4.08
CA ASP A 82 21.04 15.62 -4.55
C ASP A 82 20.93 17.07 -5.05
N GLU A 83 19.86 17.42 -5.77
CA GLU A 83 19.63 18.81 -6.20
C GLU A 83 19.28 19.73 -5.02
N LEU A 84 18.48 19.26 -4.05
CA LEU A 84 18.15 20.02 -2.85
C LEU A 84 19.39 20.28 -1.98
N ASP A 85 20.34 19.36 -1.93
CA ASP A 85 21.58 19.50 -1.16
C ASP A 85 22.57 20.51 -1.74
N LYS A 86 22.39 20.92 -3.01
CA LYS A 86 23.17 22.02 -3.61
C LYS A 86 22.71 23.40 -3.15
N LEU A 87 21.54 23.50 -2.51
CA LEU A 87 21.01 24.78 -2.04
C LEU A 87 21.78 25.28 -0.81
N PRO A 88 22.01 26.60 -0.68
CA PRO A 88 22.77 27.16 0.45
C PRO A 88 22.07 26.96 1.80
N ARG A 89 20.77 26.69 1.80
CA ARG A 89 19.99 26.30 2.98
C ARG A 89 19.48 24.88 2.79
N ARG A 90 19.75 24.00 3.76
CA ARG A 90 19.17 22.66 3.79
C ARG A 90 17.65 22.74 3.83
N LEU A 91 17.00 22.25 2.78
CA LEU A 91 15.56 22.02 2.75
C LEU A 91 15.25 20.59 3.19
N LEU A 92 14.23 20.45 4.04
CA LEU A 92 13.72 19.14 4.45
C LEU A 92 12.92 18.54 3.30
N LEU A 93 13.14 17.26 3.04
CA LEU A 93 12.40 16.49 2.06
C LEU A 93 11.39 15.58 2.77
N GLY A 94 10.11 15.84 2.54
CA GLY A 94 9.02 14.98 3.00
C GLY A 94 8.34 14.27 1.83
N ASN A 95 7.82 13.07 2.06
CA ASN A 95 6.99 12.37 1.08
C ASN A 95 5.68 11.86 1.72
N GLY A 96 4.58 11.98 0.99
CA GLY A 96 3.27 11.46 1.37
C GLY A 96 3.14 9.99 0.96
N LEU A 97 3.10 9.08 1.91
CA LEU A 97 3.18 7.64 1.68
C LEU A 97 1.89 6.95 2.10
N ARG A 98 1.49 5.87 1.43
CA ARG A 98 0.45 4.97 1.95
C ARG A 98 0.96 4.27 3.22
N SER A 99 0.06 3.79 4.08
CA SER A 99 0.39 2.90 5.21
C SER A 99 1.35 1.76 4.82
N ALA A 100 2.10 1.26 5.79
CA ALA A 100 3.16 0.25 5.57
C ALA A 100 2.66 -1.00 4.83
N VAL A 101 1.42 -1.43 5.05
CA VAL A 101 0.71 -2.50 4.35
C VAL A 101 0.70 -2.30 2.84
N PHE A 102 0.46 -1.06 2.39
CA PHE A 102 0.35 -0.74 0.97
C PHE A 102 1.68 -0.30 0.35
N SER A 103 2.76 -0.22 1.13
CA SER A 103 4.07 0.20 0.67
C SER A 103 4.51 -0.60 -0.56
N GLY A 104 4.46 -1.93 -0.49
CA GLY A 104 4.76 -2.84 -1.60
C GLY A 104 3.83 -2.67 -2.81
N MET A 105 2.52 -2.49 -2.60
CA MET A 105 1.57 -2.21 -3.68
C MET A 105 1.94 -0.91 -4.43
N THR A 106 2.37 0.11 -3.70
CA THR A 106 2.83 1.39 -4.24
C THR A 106 4.32 1.45 -4.60
N ALA A 107 5.03 0.33 -4.48
CA ALA A 107 6.46 0.22 -4.71
C ALA A 107 7.33 1.19 -3.88
N ILE A 108 6.85 1.56 -2.70
CA ILE A 108 7.63 2.32 -1.71
C ILE A 108 8.29 1.33 -0.76
N ASP A 109 9.58 1.49 -0.57
CA ASP A 109 10.39 0.71 0.38
C ASP A 109 10.86 1.63 1.50
N TYR A 110 10.19 1.61 2.65
CA TYR A 110 10.47 2.58 3.71
C TYR A 110 11.93 2.52 4.18
N LEU A 111 12.54 1.33 4.22
CA LEU A 111 13.94 1.15 4.60
C LEU A 111 14.87 1.89 3.64
N ALA A 112 14.65 1.73 2.34
CA ALA A 112 15.47 2.41 1.33
C ALA A 112 15.20 3.92 1.25
N TRP A 113 13.98 4.35 1.57
CA TRP A 113 13.61 5.76 1.60
C TRP A 113 14.10 6.50 2.85
N ASP A 114 14.44 5.79 3.94
CA ASP A 114 14.93 6.41 5.18
C ASP A 114 16.24 7.18 4.99
N GLU A 115 17.08 6.70 4.07
CA GLU A 115 18.32 7.37 3.69
C GLU A 115 18.10 8.70 2.96
N ILE A 116 16.90 8.92 2.41
CA ILE A 116 16.60 10.02 1.49
C ILE A 116 15.69 11.07 2.15
N LEU A 117 14.68 10.62 2.90
CA LEU A 117 13.66 11.50 3.48
C LEU A 117 14.03 12.00 4.86
N ASP A 118 13.71 13.26 5.12
CA ASP A 118 13.70 13.83 6.45
C ASP A 118 12.36 13.60 7.16
N ILE A 119 11.25 13.45 6.41
CA ILE A 119 9.89 13.24 6.96
C ILE A 119 9.07 12.24 6.12
N PHE A 120 8.49 11.26 6.79
CA PHE A 120 7.54 10.30 6.25
C PHE A 120 6.13 10.72 6.65
N GLN A 121 5.37 11.26 5.70
CA GLN A 121 3.96 11.59 5.89
C GLN A 121 3.10 10.36 5.56
N VAL A 122 3.15 9.37 6.45
CA VAL A 122 2.38 8.13 6.31
C VAL A 122 0.90 8.45 6.46
N LYS A 123 0.10 8.06 5.47
CA LYS A 123 -1.35 8.21 5.49
C LYS A 123 -1.94 7.22 6.49
N HIS A 124 -2.16 7.63 7.74
CA HIS A 124 -2.96 6.88 8.72
C HIS A 124 -4.45 7.03 8.40
N TYR A 125 -4.78 6.66 7.17
CA TYR A 125 -6.07 6.83 6.54
C TYR A 125 -6.77 5.48 6.61
N TYR A 126 -7.52 5.26 7.69
CA TYR A 126 -8.11 3.96 7.97
C TYR A 126 -9.54 3.82 7.45
N TRP A 127 -10.21 4.93 7.13
CA TRP A 127 -11.62 5.02 6.73
C TRP A 127 -12.03 4.05 5.61
N HIS A 128 -13.33 3.78 5.59
CA HIS A 128 -13.98 3.10 4.48
C HIS A 128 -14.30 4.07 3.33
N ARG A 129 -14.53 3.51 2.13
CA ARG A 129 -14.70 4.26 0.87
C ARG A 129 -13.51 5.19 0.55
N GLY A 130 -13.68 6.11 -0.40
CA GLY A 130 -12.63 7.05 -0.83
C GLY A 130 -11.43 6.43 -1.52
N PHE A 131 -10.45 7.21 -1.96
CA PHE A 131 -9.33 6.67 -2.76
C PHE A 131 -8.21 6.09 -1.91
N ASP A 132 -8.04 6.62 -0.69
CA ASP A 132 -6.85 6.38 0.12
C ASP A 132 -7.15 5.74 1.48
N GLY A 133 -8.40 5.44 1.83
CA GLY A 133 -8.71 4.71 3.07
C GLY A 133 -8.22 3.26 3.03
N LEU A 134 -7.77 2.70 4.16
CA LEU A 134 -7.35 1.29 4.26
C LEU A 134 -8.53 0.37 3.99
N TYR A 135 -9.63 0.52 4.72
CA TYR A 135 -10.86 -0.24 4.47
C TYR A 135 -11.36 -0.02 3.05
N GLY A 136 -11.37 1.24 2.57
CA GLY A 136 -11.77 1.53 1.19
C GLY A 136 -10.93 0.77 0.16
N THR A 137 -9.60 0.75 0.36
CA THR A 137 -8.65 0.09 -0.57
C THR A 137 -8.86 -1.41 -0.60
N VAL A 138 -9.00 -2.06 0.56
CA VAL A 138 -9.28 -3.50 0.65
C VAL A 138 -10.61 -3.83 -0.04
N ALA A 139 -11.68 -3.10 0.28
CA ALA A 139 -12.99 -3.33 -0.31
C ALA A 139 -12.98 -3.19 -1.84
N ARG A 140 -12.31 -2.17 -2.38
CA ARG A 140 -12.16 -2.02 -3.84
C ARG A 140 -11.37 -3.15 -4.47
N TRP A 141 -10.35 -3.67 -3.79
CA TRP A 141 -9.62 -4.84 -4.30
C TRP A 141 -10.53 -6.07 -4.35
N VAL A 142 -11.26 -6.37 -3.27
CA VAL A 142 -12.22 -7.48 -3.22
C VAL A 142 -13.26 -7.35 -4.34
N GLN A 143 -13.89 -6.19 -4.47
CA GLN A 143 -14.88 -5.91 -5.52
C GLN A 143 -14.28 -6.03 -6.93
N GLN A 144 -13.07 -5.53 -7.15
CA GLN A 144 -12.41 -5.58 -8.45
C GLN A 144 -12.00 -7.00 -8.83
N ILE A 145 -11.52 -7.80 -7.87
CA ILE A 145 -11.19 -9.21 -8.07
C ILE A 145 -12.46 -9.98 -8.43
N GLN A 146 -13.56 -9.76 -7.74
CA GLN A 146 -14.85 -10.38 -8.05
C GLN A 146 -15.36 -9.98 -9.44
N ALA A 147 -15.27 -8.70 -9.79
CA ALA A 147 -15.67 -8.21 -11.11
C ALA A 147 -14.83 -8.82 -12.24
N TRP A 148 -13.53 -9.05 -12.01
CA TRP A 148 -12.66 -9.73 -12.96
C TRP A 148 -12.88 -11.25 -13.01
N ASN A 149 -13.36 -11.86 -11.92
CA ASN A 149 -13.51 -13.30 -11.79
C ASN A 149 -14.91 -13.64 -11.25
N PRO A 150 -15.98 -13.56 -12.08
CA PRO A 150 -17.36 -13.74 -11.62
C PRO A 150 -17.68 -15.12 -11.01
N GLY A 151 -16.80 -16.10 -11.21
CA GLY A 151 -16.92 -17.44 -10.64
C GLY A 151 -16.40 -17.55 -9.20
N LEU A 152 -15.72 -16.54 -8.66
CA LEU A 152 -15.25 -16.53 -7.28
C LEU A 152 -16.33 -16.03 -6.32
N SER A 153 -16.40 -16.66 -5.15
CA SER A 153 -17.12 -16.16 -3.99
C SER A 153 -16.42 -14.93 -3.38
N GLU A 154 -17.14 -14.18 -2.55
CA GLU A 154 -16.57 -13.03 -1.83
C GLU A 154 -15.42 -13.44 -0.91
N THR A 155 -15.55 -14.57 -0.21
CA THR A 155 -14.50 -15.13 0.66
C THR A 155 -13.22 -15.46 -0.11
N GLU A 156 -13.35 -16.00 -1.32
CA GLU A 156 -12.20 -16.25 -2.20
C GLU A 156 -11.57 -14.93 -2.67
N CYS A 157 -12.38 -13.90 -2.95
CA CYS A 157 -11.88 -12.57 -3.29
C CYS A 157 -11.11 -11.93 -2.12
N PHE A 158 -11.59 -12.07 -0.88
CA PHE A 158 -10.85 -11.68 0.32
C PHE A 158 -9.53 -12.45 0.45
N THR A 159 -9.53 -13.76 0.20
CA THR A 159 -8.33 -14.60 0.24
C THR A 159 -7.26 -14.11 -0.74
N VAL A 160 -7.66 -13.79 -1.98
CA VAL A 160 -6.74 -13.21 -2.98
C VAL A 160 -6.26 -11.83 -2.54
N ALA A 161 -7.15 -10.96 -2.06
CA ALA A 161 -6.78 -9.62 -1.58
C ALA A 161 -5.80 -9.69 -0.40
N ARG A 162 -6.00 -10.62 0.53
CA ARG A 162 -5.08 -10.89 1.65
C ARG A 162 -3.71 -11.33 1.16
N ALA A 163 -3.67 -12.30 0.27
CA ALA A 163 -2.41 -12.80 -0.30
C ALA A 163 -1.65 -11.71 -1.07
N TRP A 164 -2.37 -10.77 -1.69
CA TRP A 164 -1.77 -9.67 -2.45
C TRP A 164 -1.31 -8.49 -1.60
N LEU A 165 -2.12 -8.07 -0.64
CA LEU A 165 -1.89 -6.86 0.17
C LEU A 165 -1.14 -7.15 1.47
N GLY A 166 -1.18 -8.40 1.94
CA GLY A 166 -0.55 -8.83 3.20
C GLY A 166 -1.24 -8.27 4.45
N VAL A 167 -2.55 -8.03 4.41
CA VAL A 167 -3.32 -7.56 5.58
C VAL A 167 -4.52 -8.42 5.87
N HIS A 168 -4.61 -8.87 7.12
CA HIS A 168 -5.78 -9.50 7.68
C HIS A 168 -6.56 -8.44 8.48
N LEU A 169 -7.83 -8.23 8.14
CA LEU A 169 -8.72 -7.34 8.90
C LEU A 169 -9.42 -8.19 9.97
N PRO A 170 -9.19 -7.95 11.27
CA PRO A 170 -9.80 -8.74 12.32
C PRO A 170 -11.32 -8.53 12.34
N GLU A 171 -12.07 -9.60 12.58
CA GLU A 171 -13.54 -9.61 12.65
C GLU A 171 -14.26 -9.16 11.35
N VAL A 172 -13.56 -9.15 10.21
CA VAL A 172 -14.13 -8.84 8.89
C VAL A 172 -14.05 -10.07 7.99
N GLU A 173 -15.20 -10.68 7.73
CA GLU A 173 -15.31 -11.85 6.84
C GLU A 173 -16.00 -11.52 5.50
N SER A 174 -16.65 -10.36 5.43
CA SER A 174 -17.41 -9.89 4.28
C SER A 174 -17.28 -8.37 4.07
N LEU A 175 -17.69 -7.92 2.88
CA LEU A 175 -17.83 -6.49 2.57
C LEU A 175 -18.91 -5.84 3.46
N ALA A 176 -19.93 -6.60 3.87
CA ALA A 176 -20.98 -6.10 4.75
C ALA A 176 -20.45 -5.78 6.16
N ASP A 177 -19.49 -6.57 6.67
CA ASP A 177 -18.88 -6.29 7.98
C ASP A 177 -18.11 -4.96 7.98
N MET A 178 -17.54 -4.58 6.84
CA MET A 178 -16.82 -3.31 6.68
C MET A 178 -17.74 -2.08 6.81
N GLU A 179 -19.05 -2.25 6.68
CA GLU A 179 -20.06 -1.20 6.85
C GLU A 179 -20.41 -0.93 8.33
N LEU A 180 -20.03 -1.84 9.24
CA LEU A 180 -20.30 -1.72 10.67
C LEU A 180 -19.28 -0.81 11.39
N GLY A 181 -18.25 -0.34 10.68
CA GLY A 181 -17.16 0.43 11.24
C GLY A 181 -16.00 -0.45 11.73
N PHE A 182 -15.13 0.12 12.56
CA PHE A 182 -13.95 -0.58 13.06
C PHE A 182 -14.25 -1.33 14.36
N PRO A 183 -14.04 -2.66 14.42
CA PRO A 183 -14.04 -3.40 15.67
C PRO A 183 -12.87 -2.96 16.55
N GLN A 184 -12.90 -3.25 17.85
CA GLN A 184 -11.80 -2.88 18.74
C GLN A 184 -10.47 -3.54 18.32
N ALA A 185 -10.52 -4.81 17.88
CA ALA A 185 -9.36 -5.55 17.38
C ALA A 185 -8.64 -4.85 16.22
N PHE A 186 -9.35 -4.05 15.40
CA PHE A 186 -8.72 -3.28 14.34
C PHE A 186 -7.69 -2.27 14.88
N PHE A 187 -8.00 -1.60 15.98
CA PHE A 187 -7.07 -0.65 16.60
C PHE A 187 -5.93 -1.39 17.32
N ASP A 188 -6.26 -2.45 18.04
CA ASP A 188 -5.32 -3.21 18.86
C ASP A 188 -4.28 -3.97 18.02
N GLU A 189 -4.69 -4.44 16.83
CA GLU A 189 -3.86 -5.22 15.92
C GLU A 189 -3.37 -4.36 14.74
N VAL A 190 -4.28 -3.93 13.86
CA VAL A 190 -3.90 -3.32 12.56
C VAL A 190 -3.27 -1.95 12.75
N VAL A 191 -3.89 -1.03 13.49
CA VAL A 191 -3.33 0.32 13.69
C VAL A 191 -1.99 0.24 14.42
N LYS A 192 -1.89 -0.62 15.44
CA LYS A 192 -0.68 -0.81 16.22
C LYS A 192 0.45 -1.40 15.37
N GLU A 193 0.17 -2.46 14.61
CA GLU A 193 1.15 -3.09 13.71
C GLU A 193 1.62 -2.12 12.64
N GLU A 194 0.72 -1.43 11.96
CA GLU A 194 1.06 -0.53 10.86
C GLU A 194 1.89 0.66 11.33
N THR A 195 1.59 1.17 12.53
CA THR A 195 2.42 2.19 13.18
C THR A 195 3.79 1.66 13.54
N ALA A 196 3.86 0.47 14.16
CA ALA A 196 5.11 -0.16 14.56
C ALA A 196 6.01 -0.48 13.35
N ARG A 197 5.44 -0.96 12.25
CA ARG A 197 6.15 -1.24 11.00
C ARG A 197 6.72 0.03 10.37
N ALA A 198 5.99 1.13 10.38
CA ALA A 198 6.49 2.41 9.90
C ALA A 198 7.67 2.90 10.76
N LEU A 199 7.55 2.83 12.10
CA LEU A 199 8.61 3.22 13.03
C LEU A 199 9.86 2.33 12.91
N ALA A 200 9.67 1.02 12.73
CA ALA A 200 10.78 0.08 12.58
C ALA A 200 11.59 0.28 11.29
N ALA A 201 11.02 0.96 10.29
CA ALA A 201 11.65 1.14 8.99
C ALA A 201 12.53 2.40 8.89
N VAL A 202 12.58 3.24 9.93
CA VAL A 202 13.34 4.50 9.93
C VAL A 202 14.42 4.54 11.01
N SER A 203 15.50 5.27 10.73
CA SER A 203 16.63 5.45 11.65
C SER A 203 16.32 6.38 12.83
N ASP A 204 15.31 7.24 12.70
CA ASP A 204 14.84 8.14 13.76
C ASP A 204 13.31 8.13 13.78
N PRO A 205 12.66 7.74 14.90
CA PRO A 205 11.20 7.68 15.00
C PRO A 205 10.54 9.05 14.77
N HIS A 206 11.26 10.17 14.97
CA HIS A 206 10.72 11.48 14.63
C HIS A 206 10.45 11.62 13.12
N LYS A 207 11.14 10.90 12.23
CA LYS A 207 10.85 10.98 10.79
C LYS A 207 9.41 10.57 10.47
N ILE A 208 8.78 9.71 11.27
CA ILE A 208 7.38 9.35 11.09
C ILE A 208 6.49 10.49 11.59
N LEU A 209 5.77 11.14 10.66
CA LEU A 209 4.77 12.16 10.93
C LEU A 209 3.48 11.79 10.19
N PRO A 210 2.67 10.86 10.72
CA PRO A 210 1.50 10.38 10.02
C PRO A 210 0.49 11.51 9.81
N TRP A 211 -0.10 11.53 8.63
CA TRP A 211 -1.23 12.39 8.33
C TRP A 211 -2.51 11.66 8.72
N VAL A 212 -3.32 12.31 9.54
CA VAL A 212 -4.69 11.93 9.89
C VAL A 212 -5.66 12.98 9.32
N ASP A 213 -6.44 12.61 8.30
CA ASP A 213 -7.46 13.48 7.70
C ASP A 213 -8.81 13.24 8.37
N THR A 214 -9.37 14.29 8.97
CA THR A 214 -10.60 14.28 9.78
C THR A 214 -11.70 15.14 9.16
N GLY A 215 -11.52 15.55 7.90
CA GLY A 215 -12.50 16.34 7.16
C GLY A 215 -13.85 15.63 7.00
N ARG A 216 -14.85 16.35 6.47
CA ARG A 216 -16.19 15.79 6.20
C ARG A 216 -16.21 14.74 5.09
N MET A 217 -15.18 14.72 4.24
CA MET A 217 -15.06 13.83 3.09
C MET A 217 -13.56 13.59 2.78
N PRO A 218 -12.82 12.92 3.69
CA PRO A 218 -11.37 12.81 3.62
C PRO A 218 -10.96 11.98 2.41
N HIS A 219 -10.39 12.62 1.39
CA HIS A 219 -10.10 12.00 0.09
C HIS A 219 -11.27 11.14 -0.48
N ALA A 220 -12.49 11.70 -0.44
CA ALA A 220 -13.74 11.03 -0.84
C ALA A 220 -14.15 9.81 0.02
N GLY A 221 -13.52 9.63 1.18
CA GLY A 221 -13.83 8.59 2.16
C GLY A 221 -14.91 8.99 3.13
N ASP A 222 -15.26 8.02 3.98
CA ASP A 222 -16.17 8.27 5.09
C ASP A 222 -15.48 9.14 6.16
N PRO A 223 -16.23 10.08 6.77
CA PRO A 223 -15.69 10.92 7.82
C PRO A 223 -15.32 10.09 9.04
N MET A 224 -14.15 10.36 9.60
CA MET A 224 -13.69 9.69 10.81
C MET A 224 -14.40 10.27 12.04
N THR A 225 -14.98 9.42 12.86
CA THR A 225 -15.60 9.87 14.11
C THR A 225 -14.52 10.30 15.12
N SER A 226 -14.90 11.13 16.10
CA SER A 226 -14.00 11.49 17.19
C SER A 226 -13.58 10.27 18.03
N GLY A 227 -14.44 9.26 18.15
CA GLY A 227 -14.14 8.00 18.83
C GLY A 227 -13.09 7.16 18.09
N ASP A 228 -13.18 7.08 16.76
CA ASP A 228 -12.18 6.37 15.95
C ASP A 228 -10.85 7.11 15.94
N LEU A 229 -10.88 8.45 15.81
CA LEU A 229 -9.70 9.28 15.92
C LEU A 229 -8.98 9.06 17.26
N TYR A 230 -9.72 9.10 18.37
CA TYR A 230 -9.16 8.85 19.70
C TYR A 230 -8.50 7.48 19.80
N ARG A 231 -9.15 6.43 19.29
CA ARG A 231 -8.62 5.05 19.31
C ARG A 231 -7.40 4.89 18.41
N ILE A 232 -7.39 5.50 17.23
CA ILE A 232 -6.22 5.52 16.32
C ILE A 232 -5.04 6.20 16.99
N LEU A 233 -5.24 7.38 17.57
CA LEU A 233 -4.17 8.13 18.24
C LEU A 233 -3.65 7.37 19.46
N THR A 234 -4.53 6.73 20.23
CA THR A 234 -4.16 5.92 21.39
C THR A 234 -3.33 4.70 20.97
N ALA A 235 -3.82 3.89 20.03
CA ALA A 235 -3.10 2.72 19.53
C ALA A 235 -1.77 3.09 18.87
N SER A 236 -1.72 4.19 18.11
CA SER A 236 -0.49 4.68 17.50
C SER A 236 0.53 5.14 18.56
N ALA A 237 0.08 5.86 19.60
CA ALA A 237 0.93 6.30 20.69
C ALA A 237 1.48 5.11 21.50
N GLU A 238 0.66 4.09 21.76
CA GLU A 238 1.11 2.84 22.38
C GLU A 238 2.16 2.09 21.55
N ALA A 239 2.09 2.18 20.22
CA ALA A 239 3.11 1.65 19.32
C ALA A 239 4.41 2.49 19.30
N GLY A 240 4.44 3.63 19.99
CA GLY A 240 5.61 4.51 20.11
C GLY A 240 5.56 5.75 19.21
N LEU A 241 4.43 6.03 18.54
CA LEU A 241 4.31 7.25 17.74
C LEU A 241 4.30 8.49 18.63
N GLN A 242 5.11 9.49 18.28
CA GLN A 242 5.29 10.69 19.10
C GLN A 242 4.58 11.94 18.58
N ARG A 243 4.27 11.96 17.27
CA ARG A 243 3.67 13.12 16.61
C ARG A 243 2.83 12.70 15.43
N PHE A 244 1.83 13.53 15.12
CA PHE A 244 0.95 13.37 13.98
C PHE A 244 0.66 14.75 13.39
N LEU A 245 0.28 14.78 12.12
CA LEU A 245 -0.30 15.93 11.45
C LEU A 245 -1.80 15.70 11.33
N PHE A 246 -2.60 16.67 11.79
CA PHE A 246 -4.05 16.64 11.67
C PHE A 246 -4.52 17.71 10.69
N HIS A 247 -5.55 17.38 9.91
CA HIS A 247 -6.29 18.29 9.04
C HIS A 247 -7.80 17.99 9.10
#